data_AF-A0AA36MSD5-F1
#
_entry.id   AF-A0AA36MSD5-F1
#
_cell.length_a   1.000
_cell.length_b   1.000
_cell.length_c   1.000
_cell.angle_alpha   90.00
_cell.angle_beta   90.00
_cell.angle_gamma   90.00
#
_symmetry.space_group_name_H-M   'P 1'
#
loop_
_entity.id
_entity.type
_entity.pdbx_description
1 polymer ?
#
loop_
_entity_poly.entity_id
_entity_poly.type
_entity_poly.pdbx_seq_one_letter_code
_entity_poly.pdbx_strand_id
1 'polypeptide(L)'
;APAAGRVLLQRKKEEKEVVIQEAQKHRARRVRRRVRRVDLGHTAAAAAWVATPFSDCVQCPGGSLQIRSVQCLRIFDGAAVAETLCAAYPKPAATKSCDCAELPCNGNLTHMCHSSPGCAADEDLDVDFLDLGCYERVAGHGPPAAAATSAYDFTCMSYSGAVPCKSGVPFYSMRSNSMTPPMCYEFCTGKGLDIFALVDDVECRCGASAVNQNARAHQVDSQHLDFNLAALTLKQSDMGMCPLRVYRYAGHYEEGGVPYGQTQLLEEDETYLKSIFSGHLVTHLEDAAEGTKTVPPTPEPSLAQGEQTPEGYARNCWPDNCGPGRGPWEDRVSATPAGVWERYHEYVVIPYMFESGLDDARKQAFRVAVKRWHRQTCIVLQEKAEGTTMDRPYITVGAYDTGSCWLSGMGWPGFWNGQPQRSRINLGWSAVGSMVHEIGHAIGMNHEQKRADAAQAEKKTQTWAKHGCGGQNVGSILAKHKSGLTSFGTVCF
;
A
#
# COMPACT_ATOMS: atom_id res chain seq x y z
N ALA A 1 -40.49 -29.22 -18.47
CA ALA A 1 -39.79 -28.03 -19.00
C ALA A 1 -38.32 -28.01 -18.58
N PRO A 2 -37.40 -28.73 -19.27
CA PRO A 2 -35.97 -28.74 -18.93
C PRO A 2 -35.10 -27.90 -19.90
N ALA A 3 -35.69 -27.29 -20.94
CA ALA A 3 -34.95 -26.60 -21.99
C ALA A 3 -34.46 -25.18 -21.60
N ALA A 4 -35.14 -24.50 -20.68
CA ALA A 4 -34.81 -23.11 -20.31
C ALA A 4 -33.54 -22.98 -19.44
N GLY A 5 -33.25 -23.97 -18.58
CA GLY A 5 -32.07 -23.94 -17.71
C GLY A 5 -30.73 -24.15 -18.44
N ARG A 6 -30.73 -24.94 -19.52
CA ARG A 6 -29.53 -25.16 -20.35
C ARG A 6 -29.12 -23.91 -21.13
N VAL A 7 -30.10 -23.14 -21.62
CA VAL A 7 -29.84 -21.91 -22.40
C VAL A 7 -29.23 -20.80 -21.51
N LEU A 8 -29.68 -20.69 -20.25
CA LEU A 8 -29.13 -19.73 -19.28
C LEU A 8 -27.70 -20.04 -18.85
N LEU A 9 -27.36 -21.33 -18.68
CA LEU A 9 -26.00 -21.76 -18.38
C LEU A 9 -25.05 -21.55 -19.57
N GLN A 10 -25.53 -21.76 -20.80
CA GLN A 10 -24.75 -21.50 -22.02
C GLN A 10 -24.43 -20.00 -22.16
N ARG A 11 -25.43 -19.12 -21.97
CA ARG A 11 -25.26 -17.66 -21.99
C ARG A 11 -24.27 -17.15 -20.95
N LYS A 12 -24.35 -17.63 -19.71
CA LYS A 12 -23.40 -17.26 -18.64
C LYS A 12 -21.97 -17.75 -18.91
N LYS A 13 -21.83 -18.85 -19.65
CA LYS A 13 -20.52 -19.38 -20.06
C LYS A 13 -19.91 -18.54 -21.18
N GLU A 14 -20.73 -18.15 -22.16
CA GLU A 14 -20.34 -17.26 -23.26
C GLU A 14 -19.97 -15.86 -22.74
N GLU A 15 -20.74 -15.30 -21.80
CA GLU A 15 -20.39 -14.03 -21.13
C GLU A 15 -19.07 -14.12 -20.37
N LYS A 16 -18.81 -15.23 -19.67
CA LYS A 16 -17.51 -15.45 -18.98
C LYS A 16 -16.34 -15.59 -19.96
N GLU A 17 -16.54 -16.25 -21.10
CA GLU A 17 -15.49 -16.38 -22.12
C GLU A 17 -15.17 -15.03 -22.77
N VAL A 18 -16.17 -14.19 -23.02
CA VAL A 18 -15.96 -12.83 -23.54
C VAL A 18 -15.18 -11.98 -22.51
N VAL A 19 -15.55 -12.01 -21.23
CA VAL A 19 -14.85 -11.28 -20.16
C VAL A 19 -13.40 -11.76 -20.00
N ILE A 20 -13.15 -13.07 -20.11
CA ILE A 20 -11.79 -13.63 -20.03
C ILE A 20 -10.97 -13.22 -21.26
N GLN A 21 -11.56 -13.21 -22.46
CA GLN A 21 -10.86 -12.78 -23.67
C GLN A 21 -10.56 -11.29 -23.67
N GLU A 22 -11.46 -10.44 -23.14
CA GLU A 22 -11.21 -9.01 -22.94
C GLU A 22 -10.12 -8.78 -21.88
N ALA A 23 -10.16 -9.50 -20.75
CA ALA A 23 -9.10 -9.44 -19.73
C ALA A 23 -7.75 -9.90 -20.28
N GLN A 24 -7.72 -10.93 -21.14
CA GLN A 24 -6.51 -11.40 -21.81
C GLN A 24 -6.01 -10.41 -22.86
N LYS A 25 -6.90 -9.74 -23.60
CA LYS A 25 -6.55 -8.64 -24.52
C LYS A 25 -6.00 -7.42 -23.77
N HIS A 26 -6.59 -7.05 -22.62
CA HIS A 26 -6.05 -6.01 -21.72
C HIS A 26 -4.67 -6.39 -21.17
N ARG A 27 -4.49 -7.66 -20.78
CA ARG A 27 -3.20 -8.18 -20.31
C ARG A 27 -2.15 -8.22 -21.43
N ALA A 28 -2.54 -8.54 -22.66
CA ALA A 28 -1.66 -8.51 -23.83
C ALA A 28 -1.30 -7.07 -24.27
N ARG A 29 -2.21 -6.10 -24.08
CA ARG A 29 -1.94 -4.65 -24.26
C ARG A 29 -0.95 -4.13 -23.21
N ARG A 30 -1.06 -4.56 -21.94
CA ARG A 30 -0.10 -4.24 -20.85
C ARG A 30 1.34 -4.69 -21.10
N VAL A 31 1.58 -5.68 -21.96
CA VAL A 31 2.93 -6.22 -22.23
C VAL A 31 3.73 -5.35 -23.21
N ARG A 32 3.11 -4.38 -23.90
CA ARG A 32 3.83 -3.41 -24.76
C ARG A 32 3.94 -2.05 -24.07
N ARG A 33 4.76 -1.96 -23.02
CA ARG A 33 5.15 -0.67 -22.43
C ARG A 33 6.00 0.09 -23.44
N ARG A 34 5.51 1.24 -23.90
CA ARG A 34 6.19 2.07 -24.91
C ARG A 34 6.80 3.30 -24.24
N VAL A 35 8.10 3.48 -24.43
CA VAL A 35 8.77 4.74 -24.11
C VAL A 35 8.45 5.71 -25.25
N ARG A 36 7.70 6.76 -24.98
CA ARG A 36 7.50 7.85 -25.94
C ARG A 36 8.18 9.10 -25.38
N ARG A 37 9.20 9.58 -26.09
CA ARG A 37 9.75 10.92 -25.86
C ARG A 37 8.70 11.91 -26.33
N VAL A 38 7.88 12.41 -25.42
CA VAL A 38 6.97 13.52 -25.72
C VAL A 38 7.79 14.78 -25.52
N ASP A 39 8.06 15.53 -26.59
CA ASP A 39 8.66 16.88 -26.50
C ASP A 39 7.62 17.85 -25.91
N LEU A 40 7.30 17.66 -24.63
CA LEU A 40 6.61 18.64 -23.83
C LEU A 40 7.66 19.67 -23.41
N GLY A 41 7.35 20.97 -23.53
CA GLY A 41 8.21 21.99 -22.96
C GLY A 41 8.50 21.69 -21.48
N HIS A 42 9.71 22.01 -21.00
CA HIS A 42 10.18 21.69 -19.64
C HIS A 42 9.15 22.04 -18.54
N THR A 43 8.32 23.06 -18.75
CA THR A 43 7.25 23.49 -17.84
C THR A 43 6.04 22.56 -17.82
N ALA A 44 5.63 21.99 -18.96
CA ALA A 44 4.52 21.03 -19.07
C ALA A 44 4.94 19.63 -18.59
N ALA A 45 6.20 19.26 -18.81
CA ALA A 45 6.80 18.05 -18.23
C ALA A 45 6.94 18.13 -16.70
N ALA A 46 6.76 19.31 -16.11
CA ALA A 46 6.83 19.57 -14.67
C ALA A 46 5.46 19.70 -13.99
N ALA A 47 4.34 19.55 -14.71
CA ALA A 47 2.98 19.67 -14.15
C ALA A 47 2.25 18.33 -14.13
N ALA A 48 1.38 18.11 -13.14
CA ALA A 48 0.53 16.92 -13.04
C ALA A 48 -0.78 17.24 -12.31
N TRP A 49 -1.81 16.45 -12.57
CA TRP A 49 -3.03 16.48 -11.78
C TRP A 49 -2.75 15.90 -10.39
N VAL A 50 -3.13 16.63 -9.35
CA VAL A 50 -3.05 16.21 -7.96
C VAL A 50 -4.44 16.26 -7.36
N ALA A 51 -4.91 15.11 -6.90
CA ALA A 51 -6.22 14.92 -6.32
C ALA A 51 -6.10 14.68 -4.81
N THR A 52 -6.91 15.38 -4.03
CA THR A 52 -7.00 15.10 -2.59
C THR A 52 -7.65 13.74 -2.34
N PRO A 53 -7.54 13.16 -1.14
CA PRO A 53 -8.39 12.04 -0.76
C PRO A 53 -9.87 12.36 -0.98
N PHE A 54 -10.65 11.31 -1.22
CA PHE A 54 -12.10 11.39 -1.24
C PHE A 54 -12.65 11.62 0.16
N SER A 55 -13.58 12.57 0.28
CA SER A 55 -14.35 12.82 1.50
C SER A 55 -15.08 11.57 1.97
N ASP A 56 -15.63 11.62 3.18
CA ASP A 56 -16.69 10.68 3.59
C ASP A 56 -17.85 10.70 2.57
N CYS A 57 -18.57 9.57 2.50
CA CYS A 57 -19.74 9.46 1.64
C CYS A 57 -20.77 10.52 2.08
N VAL A 58 -21.38 11.23 1.14
CA VAL A 58 -22.41 12.24 1.43
C VAL A 58 -23.68 11.92 0.66
N GLN A 59 -24.82 12.03 1.33
CA GLN A 59 -26.14 11.90 0.71
C GLN A 59 -26.49 13.22 0.02
N CYS A 60 -26.46 13.25 -1.31
CA CYS A 60 -26.89 14.39 -2.12
C CYS A 60 -28.29 14.17 -2.71
N PRO A 61 -28.97 15.23 -3.20
CA PRO A 61 -30.31 15.10 -3.79
C PRO A 61 -30.41 14.15 -4.99
N GLY A 62 -29.30 13.95 -5.71
CA GLY A 62 -29.20 13.06 -6.88
C GLY A 62 -28.59 11.67 -6.59
N GLY A 63 -28.34 11.33 -5.33
CA GLY A 63 -27.66 10.09 -4.92
C GLY A 63 -26.50 10.35 -3.96
N SER A 64 -25.86 9.28 -3.50
CA SER A 64 -24.72 9.35 -2.59
C SER A 64 -23.38 9.38 -3.32
N LEU A 65 -22.52 10.33 -2.96
CA LEU A 65 -21.25 10.61 -3.63
C LEU A 65 -20.13 10.79 -2.61
N GLN A 66 -18.89 10.50 -3.01
CA GLN A 66 -17.69 11.02 -2.37
C GLN A 66 -17.08 12.08 -3.27
N ILE A 67 -16.56 13.15 -2.67
CA ILE A 67 -16.11 14.34 -3.38
C ILE A 67 -14.64 14.61 -3.00
N ARG A 68 -13.85 15.09 -3.96
CA ARG A 68 -12.47 15.52 -3.74
C ARG A 68 -12.15 16.74 -4.60
N SER A 69 -11.09 17.46 -4.22
CA SER A 69 -10.53 18.51 -5.06
C SER A 69 -9.48 17.93 -6.01
N VAL A 70 -9.38 18.50 -7.21
CA VAL A 70 -8.41 18.12 -8.23
C VAL A 70 -7.79 19.40 -8.77
N GLN A 71 -6.46 19.52 -8.66
CA GLN A 71 -5.72 20.71 -9.08
C GLN A 71 -4.58 20.33 -10.03
N CYS A 72 -4.23 21.24 -10.93
CA CYS A 72 -3.01 21.11 -11.74
C CYS A 72 -1.86 21.78 -10.97
N LEU A 73 -0.92 20.98 -10.49
CA LEU A 73 0.22 21.46 -9.70
C LEU A 73 1.53 21.22 -10.45
N ARG A 74 2.51 22.08 -10.21
CA ARG A 74 3.90 21.83 -10.59
C ARG A 74 4.53 20.90 -9.55
N ILE A 75 5.07 19.78 -9.99
CA ILE A 75 5.40 18.66 -9.11
C ILE A 75 6.62 18.92 -8.20
N PHE A 76 7.50 19.85 -8.57
CA PHE A 76 8.76 20.11 -7.86
C PHE A 76 8.64 21.14 -6.72
N ASP A 77 7.60 21.96 -6.71
CA ASP A 77 7.36 22.97 -5.66
C ASP A 77 5.92 22.99 -5.14
N GLY A 78 5.04 22.18 -5.72
CA GLY A 78 3.62 22.10 -5.33
C GLY A 78 2.79 23.33 -5.72
N ALA A 79 3.35 24.26 -6.50
CA ALA A 79 2.64 25.48 -6.87
C ALA A 79 1.50 25.17 -7.85
N ALA A 80 0.31 25.74 -7.59
CA ALA A 80 -0.81 25.67 -8.52
C ALA A 80 -0.47 26.39 -9.83
N VAL A 81 -0.81 25.77 -10.95
CA VAL A 81 -0.57 26.29 -12.29
C VAL A 81 -1.83 26.19 -13.15
N ALA A 82 -1.83 26.83 -14.32
CA ALA A 82 -2.97 26.77 -15.23
C ALA A 82 -3.28 25.32 -15.65
N GLU A 83 -4.56 24.93 -15.63
CA GLU A 83 -5.01 23.58 -15.99
C GLU A 83 -4.55 23.13 -17.39
N THR A 84 -4.32 24.08 -18.30
CA THR A 84 -3.80 23.82 -19.65
C THR A 84 -2.44 23.10 -19.65
N LEU A 85 -1.64 23.24 -18.59
CA LEU A 85 -0.36 22.53 -18.45
C LEU A 85 -0.54 21.05 -18.11
N CYS A 86 -1.67 20.67 -17.52
CA CYS A 86 -2.02 19.28 -17.23
C CYS A 86 -2.96 18.66 -18.27
N ALA A 87 -3.41 19.43 -19.27
CA ALA A 87 -4.39 18.99 -20.26
C ALA A 87 -3.94 17.78 -21.10
N ALA A 88 -2.62 17.52 -21.17
CA ALA A 88 -2.06 16.34 -21.83
C ALA A 88 -2.21 15.03 -21.02
N TYR A 89 -2.68 15.11 -19.77
CA TYR A 89 -2.86 13.97 -18.88
C TYR A 89 -4.33 13.84 -18.44
N PRO A 90 -4.84 12.61 -18.24
CA PRO A 90 -6.19 12.37 -17.75
C PRO A 90 -6.42 13.07 -16.42
N LYS A 91 -7.45 13.92 -16.40
CA LYS A 91 -7.92 14.55 -15.17
C LYS A 91 -8.63 13.48 -14.33
N PRO A 92 -8.17 13.20 -13.10
CA PRO A 92 -8.85 12.25 -12.23
C PRO A 92 -10.24 12.76 -11.86
N ALA A 93 -11.19 11.84 -11.65
CA ALA A 93 -12.55 12.22 -11.27
C ALA A 93 -12.56 13.00 -9.96
N ALA A 94 -13.28 14.12 -9.93
CA ALA A 94 -13.51 14.90 -8.70
C ALA A 94 -14.61 14.29 -7.82
N THR A 95 -15.44 13.41 -8.38
CA THR A 95 -16.55 12.77 -7.69
C THR A 95 -16.62 11.29 -8.04
N LYS A 96 -17.05 10.46 -7.11
CA LYS A 96 -17.43 9.06 -7.38
C LYS A 96 -18.68 8.70 -6.60
N SER A 97 -19.48 7.77 -7.13
CA SER A 97 -20.62 7.22 -6.39
C SER A 97 -20.16 6.41 -5.18
N CYS A 98 -20.92 6.49 -4.10
CA CYS A 98 -20.79 5.62 -2.94
C CYS A 98 -22.18 5.15 -2.50
N ASP A 99 -22.24 4.13 -1.65
CA ASP A 99 -23.48 3.63 -1.07
C ASP A 99 -23.47 3.90 0.44
N CYS A 100 -24.49 4.63 0.93
CA CYS A 100 -24.64 4.92 2.36
C CYS A 100 -24.84 3.65 3.23
N ALA A 101 -25.17 2.51 2.61
CA ALA A 101 -25.27 1.22 3.29
C ALA A 101 -23.90 0.54 3.47
N GLU A 102 -22.92 0.81 2.60
CA GLU A 102 -21.54 0.32 2.72
C GLU A 102 -20.70 1.26 3.58
N LEU A 103 -20.81 2.57 3.34
CA LEU A 103 -20.05 3.62 4.01
C LEU A 103 -21.04 4.61 4.66
N PRO A 104 -20.92 4.90 5.96
CA PRO A 104 -21.83 5.82 6.61
C PRO A 104 -21.79 7.20 5.95
N CYS A 105 -22.97 7.72 5.63
CA CYS A 105 -23.07 9.04 5.03
C CYS A 105 -22.96 10.15 6.06
N ASN A 106 -22.09 11.13 5.78
CA ASN A 106 -21.85 12.29 6.63
C ASN A 106 -22.74 13.46 6.20
N GLY A 107 -23.78 13.75 7.00
CA GLY A 107 -24.73 14.84 6.75
C GLY A 107 -24.11 16.24 6.79
N ASN A 108 -22.97 16.41 7.46
CA ASN A 108 -22.29 17.71 7.56
C ASN A 108 -21.64 18.14 6.23
N LEU A 109 -21.45 17.20 5.30
CA LEU A 109 -20.83 17.43 4.00
C LEU A 109 -21.84 17.80 2.89
N THR A 110 -23.13 17.92 3.21
CA THR A 110 -24.20 18.23 2.22
C THR A 110 -23.95 19.51 1.43
N HIS A 111 -23.25 20.49 2.02
CA HIS A 111 -22.84 21.72 1.34
C HIS A 111 -21.89 21.47 0.15
N MET A 112 -21.20 20.32 0.10
CA MET A 112 -20.30 19.95 -0.99
C MET A 112 -21.04 19.44 -2.24
N CYS A 113 -22.34 19.11 -2.13
CA CYS A 113 -23.16 18.54 -3.22
C CYS A 113 -23.36 19.47 -4.43
N HIS A 114 -22.89 20.72 -4.38
CA HIS A 114 -22.93 21.67 -5.50
C HIS A 114 -21.76 21.52 -6.48
N SER A 115 -20.75 20.71 -6.16
CA SER A 115 -19.66 20.39 -7.07
C SER A 115 -20.20 19.53 -8.21
N SER A 116 -20.16 20.06 -9.44
CA SER A 116 -20.61 19.30 -10.62
C SER A 116 -19.77 18.03 -10.75
N PRO A 117 -20.38 16.86 -11.02
CA PRO A 117 -19.64 15.63 -11.22
C PRO A 117 -18.72 15.79 -12.43
N GLY A 118 -17.43 15.95 -12.16
CA GLY A 118 -16.40 15.86 -13.19
C GLY A 118 -16.22 14.40 -13.55
N CYS A 119 -16.65 14.02 -14.76
CA CYS A 119 -16.32 12.70 -15.30
C CYS A 119 -14.80 12.55 -15.36
N ALA A 120 -14.26 11.41 -14.89
CA ALA A 120 -12.91 11.04 -15.23
C ALA A 120 -12.81 10.96 -16.76
N ALA A 121 -11.73 11.49 -17.33
CA ALA A 121 -11.36 11.08 -18.67
C ALA A 121 -11.00 9.60 -18.59
N ASP A 122 -11.79 8.76 -19.24
CA ASP A 122 -11.59 7.30 -19.34
C ASP A 122 -10.53 6.97 -20.41
N GLU A 123 -9.46 7.75 -20.42
CA GLU A 123 -8.34 7.55 -21.33
C GLU A 123 -7.19 6.94 -20.52
N ASP A 124 -7.00 5.63 -20.69
CA ASP A 124 -5.75 4.98 -20.32
C ASP A 124 -4.58 5.78 -20.93
N LEU A 125 -3.71 6.31 -20.09
CA LEU A 125 -2.46 6.91 -20.57
C LEU A 125 -1.67 5.85 -21.34
N ASP A 126 -1.39 6.11 -22.62
CA ASP A 126 -0.47 5.31 -23.43
C ASP A 126 1.01 5.48 -22.99
N VAL A 127 1.27 6.32 -21.98
CA VAL A 127 2.61 6.70 -21.50
C VAL A 127 2.68 6.60 -19.98
N ASP A 128 3.51 5.69 -19.47
CA ASP A 128 3.71 5.44 -18.03
C ASP A 128 4.62 6.49 -17.35
N PHE A 129 5.60 7.00 -18.08
CA PHE A 129 6.63 7.92 -17.58
C PHE A 129 7.18 8.85 -18.66
N LEU A 130 7.78 9.97 -18.24
CA LEU A 130 8.36 11.01 -19.11
C LEU A 130 9.87 11.13 -18.89
N ASP A 131 10.64 11.34 -19.96
CA ASP A 131 12.06 11.69 -19.92
C ASP A 131 12.21 13.19 -19.60
N LEU A 132 12.82 13.51 -18.45
CA LEU A 132 13.09 14.89 -18.02
C LEU A 132 14.44 15.40 -18.56
N GLY A 133 15.26 14.54 -19.14
CA GLY A 133 16.52 14.90 -19.77
C GLY A 133 17.77 14.35 -19.07
N CYS A 134 18.91 14.88 -19.50
CA CYS A 134 20.23 14.47 -19.04
C CYS A 134 20.90 15.57 -18.23
N TYR A 135 21.41 15.23 -17.05
CA TYR A 135 21.97 16.18 -16.10
C TYR A 135 23.37 15.76 -15.66
N GLU A 136 24.17 16.75 -15.25
CA GLU A 136 25.41 16.52 -14.52
C GLU A 136 25.12 16.05 -13.08
N ARG A 137 26.02 15.23 -12.54
CA ARG A 137 25.91 14.77 -11.16
C ARG A 137 26.41 15.85 -10.20
N VAL A 138 25.68 16.06 -9.11
CA VAL A 138 26.14 16.95 -8.02
C VAL A 138 27.41 16.36 -7.37
N ALA A 139 28.47 17.18 -7.28
CA ALA A 139 29.76 16.79 -6.71
C ALA A 139 29.65 16.49 -5.20
N GLY A 140 30.41 15.51 -4.70
CA GLY A 140 30.47 15.15 -3.28
C GLY A 140 29.77 13.84 -2.90
N HIS A 141 28.97 13.26 -3.80
CA HIS A 141 28.49 11.89 -3.66
C HIS A 141 29.17 11.03 -4.74
N GLY A 142 30.26 10.38 -4.33
CA GLY A 142 31.15 9.60 -5.19
C GLY A 142 30.46 8.55 -6.07
N PRO A 143 31.21 7.91 -6.98
CA PRO A 143 30.68 6.81 -7.78
C PRO A 143 30.05 5.75 -6.86
N PRO A 144 29.02 5.04 -7.34
CA PRO A 144 28.27 4.10 -6.52
C PRO A 144 29.21 3.14 -5.78
N ALA A 145 28.89 2.85 -4.51
CA ALA A 145 29.54 1.78 -3.78
C ALA A 145 29.38 0.45 -4.56
N ALA A 146 30.27 -0.51 -4.30
CA ALA A 146 30.18 -1.85 -4.85
C ALA A 146 28.76 -2.42 -4.68
N ALA A 147 28.32 -3.31 -5.59
CA ALA A 147 26.97 -3.87 -5.63
C ALA A 147 26.45 -4.17 -4.22
N ALA A 148 25.56 -3.30 -3.73
CA ALA A 148 24.99 -3.46 -2.41
C ALA A 148 24.16 -4.74 -2.41
N THR A 149 24.23 -5.51 -1.32
CA THR A 149 23.43 -6.72 -1.12
C THR A 149 21.94 -6.42 -0.96
N SER A 150 21.58 -5.14 -0.77
CA SER A 150 20.21 -4.65 -0.61
C SER A 150 19.95 -3.45 -1.52
N ALA A 151 18.68 -3.26 -1.86
CA ALA A 151 18.17 -2.10 -2.60
C ALA A 151 18.13 -0.81 -1.76
N TYR A 152 18.28 -0.91 -0.44
CA TYR A 152 18.20 0.23 0.50
C TYR A 152 19.52 1.00 0.55
N ASP A 153 19.50 2.32 0.27
CA ASP A 153 20.66 3.21 0.40
C ASP A 153 20.46 4.15 1.60
N PHE A 154 21.20 3.93 2.69
CA PHE A 154 21.12 4.78 3.89
C PHE A 154 22.07 5.99 3.85
N THR A 155 22.81 6.20 2.76
CA THR A 155 23.87 7.22 2.67
C THR A 155 23.35 8.64 2.91
N CYS A 156 22.10 8.91 2.53
CA CYS A 156 21.50 10.24 2.64
C CYS A 156 20.74 10.47 3.95
N MET A 157 20.70 9.50 4.87
CA MET A 157 19.93 9.61 6.11
C MET A 157 20.37 10.81 6.96
N SER A 158 21.67 10.97 7.20
CA SER A 158 22.20 12.07 8.00
C SER A 158 22.64 13.29 7.18
N TYR A 159 22.26 13.35 5.91
CA TYR A 159 22.69 14.42 5.00
C TYR A 159 21.92 15.72 5.29
N SER A 160 22.64 16.84 5.38
CA SER A 160 22.05 18.17 5.65
C SER A 160 22.66 19.27 4.78
N GLY A 161 23.15 18.91 3.58
CA GLY A 161 23.73 19.87 2.65
C GLY A 161 22.69 20.72 1.91
N ALA A 162 23.16 21.81 1.31
CA ALA A 162 22.33 22.78 0.60
C ALA A 162 21.83 22.32 -0.79
N VAL A 163 22.36 21.21 -1.30
CA VAL A 163 21.99 20.62 -2.59
C VAL A 163 21.33 19.27 -2.37
N PRO A 164 20.37 18.84 -3.20
CA PRO A 164 19.73 17.54 -3.00
C PRO A 164 20.73 16.39 -2.96
N CYS A 165 20.65 15.57 -1.91
CA CYS A 165 21.49 14.40 -1.74
C CYS A 165 21.37 13.50 -2.97
N LYS A 166 22.51 13.00 -3.47
CA LYS A 166 22.57 12.15 -4.67
C LYS A 166 21.81 12.76 -5.87
N SER A 167 21.85 14.09 -6.03
CA SER A 167 21.14 14.78 -7.12
C SER A 167 19.61 14.61 -7.07
N GLY A 168 19.03 14.40 -5.88
CA GLY A 168 17.59 14.27 -5.69
C GLY A 168 17.03 12.87 -5.93
N VAL A 169 17.89 11.85 -6.04
CA VAL A 169 17.51 10.43 -6.10
C VAL A 169 18.17 9.61 -4.98
N PRO A 170 17.88 9.92 -3.69
CA PRO A 170 18.65 9.42 -2.55
C PRO A 170 18.20 8.06 -2.00
N PHE A 171 17.07 7.51 -2.47
CA PHE A 171 16.41 6.39 -1.79
C PHE A 171 16.93 5.03 -2.29
N TYR A 172 16.16 4.31 -3.09
CA TYR A 172 16.54 2.98 -3.52
C TYR A 172 17.59 3.01 -4.63
N SER A 173 18.48 2.02 -4.63
CA SER A 173 19.43 1.76 -5.72
C SER A 173 19.34 0.31 -6.18
N MET A 174 19.31 0.10 -7.50
CA MET A 174 19.35 -1.22 -8.13
C MET A 174 20.32 -1.20 -9.30
N ARG A 175 21.26 -2.17 -9.35
CA ARG A 175 22.18 -2.32 -10.47
C ARG A 175 21.78 -3.48 -11.37
N SER A 176 21.93 -3.29 -12.67
CA SER A 176 21.72 -4.35 -13.65
C SER A 176 22.60 -4.10 -14.87
N ASN A 177 23.18 -5.17 -15.41
CA ASN A 177 23.95 -5.12 -16.66
C ASN A 177 23.06 -4.87 -17.90
N SER A 178 21.74 -4.84 -17.71
CA SER A 178 20.78 -4.56 -18.77
C SER A 178 19.73 -3.56 -18.29
N MET A 179 20.14 -2.54 -17.52
CA MET A 179 19.23 -1.55 -16.96
C MET A 179 18.46 -0.81 -18.08
N THR A 180 17.15 -0.70 -17.91
CA THR A 180 16.28 0.03 -18.86
C THR A 180 15.32 0.95 -18.11
N PRO A 181 14.85 2.03 -18.74
CA PRO A 181 13.90 2.94 -18.10
C PRO A 181 12.61 2.25 -17.60
N PRO A 182 11.97 1.31 -18.33
CA PRO A 182 10.80 0.61 -17.83
C PRO A 182 11.05 -0.26 -16.59
N MET A 183 12.23 -0.89 -16.49
CA MET A 183 12.57 -1.68 -15.29
C MET A 183 12.79 -0.78 -14.07
N CYS A 184 13.46 0.37 -14.27
CA CYS A 184 13.68 1.32 -13.19
C CYS A 184 12.36 1.98 -12.76
N TYR A 185 11.48 2.29 -13.71
CA TYR A 185 10.12 2.76 -13.46
C TYR A 185 9.35 1.80 -12.55
N GLU A 186 9.21 0.53 -12.94
CA GLU A 186 8.48 -0.47 -12.16
C GLU A 186 9.01 -0.61 -10.73
N PHE A 187 10.34 -0.59 -10.61
CA PHE A 187 11.01 -0.67 -9.33
C PHE A 187 10.69 0.55 -8.44
N CYS A 188 10.89 1.77 -8.95
CA CYS A 188 10.70 2.99 -8.14
C CYS A 188 9.22 3.26 -7.83
N THR A 189 8.31 3.13 -8.79
CA THR A 189 6.87 3.32 -8.51
C THR A 189 6.30 2.21 -7.65
N GLY A 190 6.83 0.98 -7.78
CA GLY A 190 6.55 -0.11 -6.85
C GLY A 190 6.92 0.25 -5.41
N LYS A 191 7.96 1.07 -5.21
CA LYS A 191 8.35 1.63 -3.91
C LYS A 191 7.68 2.97 -3.58
N GLY A 192 6.60 3.34 -4.28
CA GLY A 192 5.84 4.57 -4.02
C GLY A 192 6.54 5.86 -4.45
N LEU A 193 7.66 5.77 -5.17
CA LEU A 193 8.45 6.90 -5.61
C LEU A 193 8.13 7.28 -7.07
N ASP A 194 8.10 8.57 -7.35
CA ASP A 194 7.58 9.12 -8.61
C ASP A 194 8.68 9.70 -9.51
N ILE A 195 9.91 9.81 -9.00
CA ILE A 195 11.10 10.17 -9.77
C ILE A 195 12.05 8.97 -9.82
N PHE A 196 12.68 8.76 -10.96
CA PHE A 196 13.72 7.75 -11.11
C PHE A 196 14.79 8.20 -12.09
N ALA A 197 16.01 7.74 -11.90
CA ALA A 197 17.14 8.11 -12.75
C ALA A 197 18.02 6.91 -13.06
N LEU A 198 18.58 6.92 -14.28
CA LEU A 198 19.65 6.03 -14.68
C LEU A 198 20.98 6.76 -14.52
N VAL A 199 21.82 6.23 -13.63
CA VAL A 199 23.19 6.71 -13.42
C VAL A 199 24.12 5.86 -14.29
N ASP A 200 24.81 6.52 -15.21
CA ASP A 200 25.73 5.91 -16.17
C ASP A 200 25.11 4.68 -16.92
N ASP A 201 23.79 4.69 -17.12
CA ASP A 201 22.98 3.63 -17.75
C ASP A 201 23.08 2.22 -17.11
N VAL A 202 23.63 2.09 -15.89
CA VAL A 202 23.83 0.79 -15.21
C VAL A 202 23.22 0.70 -13.81
N GLU A 203 22.91 1.84 -13.20
CA GLU A 203 22.31 1.94 -11.87
C GLU A 203 20.98 2.71 -11.96
N CYS A 204 19.92 2.11 -11.45
CA CYS A 204 18.64 2.74 -11.23
C CYS A 204 18.63 3.35 -9.83
N ARG A 205 18.26 4.63 -9.72
CA ARG A 205 18.05 5.31 -8.44
C ARG A 205 16.67 5.94 -8.39
N CYS A 206 16.04 5.89 -7.21
CA CYS A 206 14.70 6.42 -7.01
C CYS A 206 14.72 7.72 -6.19
N GLY A 207 13.80 8.63 -6.52
CA GLY A 207 13.64 9.96 -5.91
C GLY A 207 12.15 10.29 -5.73
N ALA A 208 11.87 11.37 -5.01
CA ALA A 208 10.51 11.85 -4.79
C ALA A 208 10.38 13.32 -5.23
N SER A 209 9.25 13.67 -5.85
CA SER A 209 8.91 15.07 -6.10
C SER A 209 8.26 15.72 -4.87
N ALA A 210 8.13 17.05 -4.86
CA ALA A 210 7.49 17.83 -3.78
C ALA A 210 6.04 17.42 -3.50
N VAL A 211 5.30 17.06 -4.56
CA VAL A 211 3.88 16.68 -4.43
C VAL A 211 3.67 15.25 -3.94
N ASN A 212 4.69 14.38 -3.97
CA ASN A 212 4.62 13.02 -3.45
C ASN A 212 4.84 13.00 -1.93
N GLN A 213 3.83 13.45 -1.19
CA GLN A 213 3.79 13.45 0.27
C GLN A 213 3.86 12.05 0.89
N ASN A 214 3.36 11.03 0.20
CA ASN A 214 3.38 9.65 0.69
C ASN A 214 4.79 9.09 0.81
N ALA A 215 5.64 9.41 -0.16
CA ALA A 215 7.06 9.08 -0.06
C ALA A 215 7.73 9.73 1.16
N ARG A 216 7.34 10.96 1.51
CA ARG A 216 8.02 11.83 2.51
C ARG A 216 7.80 11.47 3.97
N ALA A 217 6.99 10.46 4.25
CA ALA A 217 6.48 10.25 5.59
C ALA A 217 5.87 11.52 6.24
N HIS A 218 5.32 12.44 5.41
CA HIS A 218 4.84 13.77 5.81
C HIS A 218 5.84 14.68 6.53
N GLN A 219 7.14 14.47 6.36
CA GLN A 219 8.17 15.38 6.86
C GLN A 219 8.21 16.66 6.02
N VAL A 220 7.95 17.79 6.68
CA VAL A 220 7.85 19.13 6.05
C VAL A 220 9.22 19.67 5.64
N ASP A 221 10.30 19.29 6.35
CA ASP A 221 11.66 19.75 6.08
C ASP A 221 12.52 18.64 5.43
N SER A 222 12.21 18.34 4.17
CA SER A 222 12.88 17.29 3.39
C SER A 222 13.50 17.79 2.08
N GLN A 223 13.64 19.10 1.91
CA GLN A 223 14.12 19.73 0.66
C GLN A 223 15.50 19.22 0.21
N HIS A 224 16.35 18.80 1.14
CA HIS A 224 17.67 18.23 0.87
C HIS A 224 17.61 16.79 0.33
N LEU A 225 16.46 16.13 0.35
CA LEU A 225 16.21 14.79 -0.23
C LEU A 225 15.40 14.87 -1.54
N ASP A 226 14.74 16.00 -1.76
CA ASP A 226 13.77 16.16 -2.83
C ASP A 226 14.43 16.30 -4.19
N PHE A 227 13.79 15.70 -5.19
CA PHE A 227 14.18 15.97 -6.54
C PHE A 227 13.73 17.38 -6.95
N ASN A 228 14.71 18.23 -7.24
CA ASN A 228 14.49 19.57 -7.75
C ASN A 228 15.28 19.78 -9.03
N LEU A 229 14.56 19.91 -10.15
CA LEU A 229 15.15 20.12 -11.47
C LEU A 229 16.00 21.40 -11.54
N ALA A 230 15.60 22.46 -10.82
CA ALA A 230 16.29 23.75 -10.84
C ALA A 230 17.65 23.71 -10.11
N ALA A 231 17.90 22.67 -9.31
CA ALA A 231 19.17 22.48 -8.62
C ALA A 231 20.21 21.72 -9.48
N LEU A 232 19.84 21.25 -10.68
CA LEU A 232 20.69 20.44 -11.55
C LEU A 232 21.14 21.20 -12.79
N THR A 233 22.37 20.91 -13.24
CA THR A 233 22.92 21.48 -14.48
C THR A 233 22.61 20.53 -15.65
N LEU A 234 21.92 21.05 -16.67
CA LEU A 234 21.63 20.30 -17.89
C LEU A 234 22.93 19.96 -18.64
N LYS A 235 23.07 18.70 -19.05
CA LYS A 235 24.18 18.27 -19.92
C LYS A 235 23.71 18.34 -21.37
N GLN A 236 24.25 19.29 -22.14
CA GLN A 236 24.01 19.35 -23.59
C GLN A 236 24.59 18.10 -24.27
N SER A 237 23.78 17.47 -25.11
CA SER A 237 24.01 16.14 -25.67
C SER A 237 25.04 16.15 -26.80
N ASP A 238 26.31 16.40 -26.48
CA ASP A 238 27.41 16.20 -27.43
C ASP A 238 28.03 14.83 -27.21
N MET A 239 27.42 13.80 -27.81
CA MET A 239 27.96 12.44 -28.04
C MET A 239 28.50 11.65 -26.82
N GLY A 240 28.32 12.12 -25.58
CA GLY A 240 28.76 11.44 -24.36
C GLY A 240 27.68 10.62 -23.66
N MET A 241 28.08 9.63 -22.87
CA MET A 241 27.19 8.92 -21.92
C MET A 241 26.51 9.94 -21.00
N CYS A 242 25.23 9.70 -20.72
CA CYS A 242 24.46 10.55 -19.83
C CYS A 242 24.76 10.19 -18.36
N PRO A 243 25.39 11.09 -17.56
CA PRO A 243 25.77 10.76 -16.19
C PRO A 243 24.56 10.52 -15.29
N LEU A 244 23.48 11.26 -15.54
CA LEU A 244 22.21 11.16 -14.82
C LEU A 244 21.06 11.44 -15.78
N ARG A 245 20.43 10.39 -16.30
CA ARG A 245 19.21 10.52 -17.10
C ARG A 245 18.00 10.38 -16.19
N VAL A 246 17.16 11.41 -16.12
CA VAL A 246 16.07 11.47 -15.15
C VAL A 246 14.72 11.30 -15.83
N TYR A 247 13.82 10.62 -15.16
CA TYR A 247 12.45 10.39 -15.57
C TYR A 247 11.48 10.66 -14.43
N ARG A 248 10.22 10.92 -14.77
CA ARG A 248 9.12 11.00 -13.81
C ARG A 248 7.95 10.13 -14.20
N TYR A 249 7.15 9.75 -13.22
CA TYR A 249 5.80 9.23 -13.41
C TYR A 249 4.93 10.21 -14.22
N ALA A 250 4.14 9.70 -15.17
CA ALA A 250 3.33 10.53 -16.07
C ALA A 250 1.87 10.69 -15.62
N GLY A 251 1.39 9.88 -14.67
CA GLY A 251 -0.01 9.89 -14.25
C GLY A 251 -0.35 10.97 -13.22
N HIS A 252 -1.58 10.90 -12.71
CA HIS A 252 -2.05 11.78 -11.65
C HIS A 252 -1.59 11.30 -10.28
N TYR A 253 -1.45 12.23 -9.35
CA TYR A 253 -1.24 11.94 -7.95
C TYR A 253 -2.60 11.90 -7.26
N GLU A 254 -2.79 10.95 -6.36
CA GLU A 254 -3.96 10.92 -5.49
C GLU A 254 -3.55 10.53 -4.09
N GLU A 255 -4.30 11.03 -3.11
CA GLU A 255 -4.06 10.72 -1.70
C GLU A 255 -2.62 11.02 -1.26
N GLY A 256 -2.02 12.08 -1.83
CA GLY A 256 -0.66 12.51 -1.49
C GLY A 256 0.47 11.78 -2.20
N GLY A 257 0.22 10.89 -3.18
CA GLY A 257 1.32 10.21 -3.87
C GLY A 257 0.94 9.50 -5.16
N VAL A 258 1.79 8.56 -5.58
CA VAL A 258 1.50 7.65 -6.69
C VAL A 258 0.30 6.77 -6.30
N PRO A 259 -0.69 6.57 -7.19
CA PRO A 259 -1.87 5.74 -6.89
C PRO A 259 -1.51 4.37 -6.31
N TYR A 260 -2.16 3.96 -5.21
CA TYR A 260 -1.83 2.72 -4.49
C TYR A 260 -1.87 1.46 -5.38
N GLY A 261 -2.70 1.43 -6.43
CA GLY A 261 -2.77 0.34 -7.40
C GLY A 261 -1.49 0.13 -8.22
N GLN A 262 -0.56 1.09 -8.20
CA GLN A 262 0.75 1.02 -8.86
C GLN A 262 1.90 0.76 -7.88
N THR A 263 1.64 0.89 -6.58
CA THR A 263 2.62 0.68 -5.50
C THR A 263 2.58 -0.75 -4.97
N GLN A 264 3.71 -1.24 -4.48
CA GLN A 264 3.93 -2.53 -3.84
C GLN A 264 4.84 -2.35 -2.61
N LEU A 265 4.54 -1.35 -1.81
CA LEU A 265 5.27 -1.06 -0.57
C LEU A 265 5.11 -2.22 0.41
N LEU A 266 6.24 -2.75 0.85
CA LEU A 266 6.33 -3.67 1.97
C LEU A 266 6.51 -2.89 3.27
N GLU A 267 6.33 -3.55 4.39
CA GLU A 267 6.51 -2.94 5.71
C GLU A 267 7.96 -2.45 5.92
N GLU A 268 8.95 -3.19 5.43
CA GLU A 268 10.36 -2.79 5.54
C GLU A 268 10.66 -1.54 4.70
N ASP A 269 9.92 -1.33 3.61
CA ASP A 269 10.04 -0.12 2.78
C ASP A 269 9.59 1.12 3.54
N GLU A 270 8.52 1.01 4.34
CA GLU A 270 8.02 2.12 5.16
C GLU A 270 9.04 2.53 6.21
N THR A 271 9.63 1.55 6.92
CA THR A 271 10.64 1.83 7.94
C THR A 271 11.92 2.38 7.33
N TYR A 272 12.32 1.88 6.16
CA TYR A 272 13.44 2.45 5.43
C TYR A 272 13.19 3.92 5.08
N LEU A 273 12.07 4.24 4.41
CA LEU A 273 11.75 5.63 4.03
C LEU A 273 11.64 6.52 5.26
N LYS A 274 10.93 6.08 6.31
CA LYS A 274 10.85 6.81 7.58
C LYS A 274 12.21 7.10 8.18
N SER A 275 13.13 6.13 8.15
CA SER A 275 14.50 6.32 8.67
C SER A 275 15.26 7.39 7.89
N ILE A 276 15.16 7.38 6.56
CA ILE A 276 15.80 8.41 5.71
C ILE A 276 15.22 9.79 6.02
N PHE A 277 13.89 9.93 6.04
CA PHE A 277 13.25 11.22 6.26
C PHE A 277 13.35 11.73 7.71
N SER A 278 13.49 10.85 8.70
CA SER A 278 13.67 11.23 10.11
C SER A 278 15.13 11.54 10.47
N GLY A 279 16.07 11.19 9.59
CA GLY A 279 17.51 11.34 9.79
C GLY A 279 18.13 10.38 10.80
N HIS A 280 17.38 9.39 11.28
CA HIS A 280 17.86 8.36 12.20
C HIS A 280 17.20 7.02 11.91
N LEU A 281 17.89 5.92 12.25
CA LEU A 281 17.34 4.60 12.06
C LEU A 281 16.07 4.44 12.92
N VAL A 282 14.94 4.25 12.26
CA VAL A 282 13.70 3.84 12.89
C VAL A 282 13.71 2.31 12.88
N THR A 283 13.56 1.70 14.04
CA THR A 283 13.30 0.27 14.15
C THR A 283 11.80 0.06 14.32
N HIS A 284 11.24 -0.97 13.70
CA HIS A 284 9.89 -1.40 14.06
C HIS A 284 9.84 -1.64 15.58
N LEU A 285 8.97 -0.92 16.27
CA LEU A 285 8.80 -1.02 17.74
C LEU A 285 8.47 -2.45 18.17
N GLU A 286 7.91 -3.25 17.26
CA GLU A 286 7.51 -4.63 17.48
C GLU A 286 8.68 -5.62 17.34
N ASP A 287 9.70 -5.27 16.56
CA ASP A 287 10.96 -6.04 16.39
C ASP A 287 12.08 -5.61 17.35
N ALA A 288 11.91 -4.49 18.05
CA ALA A 288 12.88 -4.01 19.01
C ALA A 288 12.96 -4.97 20.21
N ALA A 289 14.20 -5.28 20.64
CA ALA A 289 14.43 -6.05 21.86
C ALA A 289 13.66 -5.41 23.03
N GLU A 290 13.09 -6.24 23.90
CA GLU A 290 12.19 -5.85 25.00
C GLU A 290 12.67 -4.64 25.84
N GLY A 291 13.99 -4.40 25.89
CA GLY A 291 14.61 -3.33 26.67
C GLY A 291 14.71 -1.93 26.02
N THR A 292 14.25 -1.72 24.78
CA THR A 292 14.38 -0.41 24.08
C THR A 292 13.05 0.31 23.86
N LYS A 293 11.92 -0.28 24.29
CA LYS A 293 10.58 0.28 24.09
C LYS A 293 10.33 1.44 25.07
N THR A 294 10.29 2.68 24.58
CA THR A 294 9.99 3.90 25.37
C THR A 294 8.48 4.14 25.57
N VAL A 295 7.65 3.43 24.80
CA VAL A 295 6.20 3.30 25.04
C VAL A 295 6.00 2.01 25.86
N PRO A 296 5.20 2.02 26.95
CA PRO A 296 4.92 0.79 27.68
C PRO A 296 4.36 -0.24 26.68
N PRO A 297 5.02 -1.38 26.45
CA PRO A 297 4.43 -2.41 25.63
C PRO A 297 3.13 -2.81 26.30
N THR A 298 2.00 -2.71 25.60
CA THR A 298 0.84 -3.50 25.97
C THR A 298 1.33 -4.94 26.06
N PRO A 299 1.15 -5.65 27.20
CA PRO A 299 1.56 -7.04 27.30
C PRO A 299 0.87 -7.79 26.18
N GLU A 300 1.63 -8.23 25.18
CA GLU A 300 1.04 -8.97 24.07
C GLU A 300 0.53 -10.29 24.62
N PRO A 301 -0.77 -10.60 24.46
CA PRO A 301 -1.35 -11.79 25.06
C PRO A 301 -0.64 -13.02 24.49
N SER A 302 -0.13 -13.85 25.41
CA SER A 302 0.39 -15.17 25.09
C SER A 302 -0.68 -15.98 24.36
N LEU A 303 -0.27 -16.77 23.36
CA LEU A 303 -1.16 -17.75 22.70
C LEU A 303 -1.90 -18.57 23.78
N ALA A 304 -3.21 -18.67 23.66
CA ALA A 304 -4.00 -19.53 24.53
C ALA A 304 -3.43 -20.96 24.46
N GLN A 305 -3.18 -21.57 25.63
CA GLN A 305 -2.71 -22.95 25.73
C GLN A 305 -3.86 -23.90 25.36
N GLY A 306 -4.07 -24.11 24.07
CA GLY A 306 -4.97 -25.13 23.54
C GLY A 306 -4.25 -26.45 23.27
N GLU A 307 -4.96 -27.57 23.43
CA GLU A 307 -4.48 -28.92 23.13
C GLU A 307 -3.96 -28.97 21.68
N GLN A 308 -2.69 -29.36 21.51
CA GLN A 308 -2.04 -29.39 20.20
C GLN A 308 -2.57 -30.58 19.40
N THR A 309 -3.39 -30.32 18.37
CA THR A 309 -3.66 -31.34 17.35
C THR A 309 -2.41 -31.55 16.48
N PRO A 310 -2.21 -32.75 15.89
CA PRO A 310 -1.07 -33.03 15.00
C PRO A 310 -0.96 -32.05 13.82
N GLU A 311 -2.09 -31.47 13.44
CA GLU A 311 -2.22 -30.46 12.39
C GLU A 311 -2.88 -29.22 13.03
N GLY A 312 -2.11 -28.16 13.28
CA GLY A 312 -2.59 -26.98 14.01
C GLY A 312 -3.79 -26.26 13.37
N TYR A 313 -4.05 -26.51 12.07
CA TYR A 313 -5.20 -26.01 11.31
C TYR A 313 -6.49 -26.81 11.53
N ALA A 314 -6.42 -28.00 12.14
CA ALA A 314 -7.58 -28.84 12.43
C ALA A 314 -8.21 -28.55 13.80
N ARG A 315 -7.70 -27.56 14.53
CA ARG A 315 -8.28 -27.13 15.81
C ARG A 315 -9.61 -26.44 15.55
N ASN A 316 -10.69 -27.04 16.05
CA ASN A 316 -11.98 -26.37 16.05
C ASN A 316 -11.97 -25.26 17.11
N CYS A 317 -11.65 -24.05 16.65
CA CYS A 317 -11.54 -22.87 17.49
C CYS A 317 -12.89 -22.26 17.84
N TRP A 318 -13.99 -22.65 17.19
CA TRP A 318 -15.30 -22.07 17.44
C TRP A 318 -16.22 -23.09 18.12
N PRO A 319 -17.01 -22.68 19.13
CA PRO A 319 -17.15 -21.32 19.68
C PRO A 319 -16.12 -20.95 20.77
N ASP A 320 -15.18 -21.85 21.07
CA ASP A 320 -14.24 -21.69 22.16
C ASP A 320 -13.15 -20.63 21.87
N ASN A 321 -12.21 -20.42 22.79
CA ASN A 321 -11.07 -19.53 22.54
C ASN A 321 -9.80 -20.35 22.29
N CYS A 322 -9.26 -20.26 21.06
CA CYS A 322 -8.00 -20.90 20.69
C CYS A 322 -6.87 -19.90 20.36
N GLY A 323 -7.15 -18.60 20.47
CA GLY A 323 -6.29 -17.51 20.00
C GLY A 323 -6.05 -16.44 21.06
N PRO A 324 -5.26 -15.41 20.73
CA PRO A 324 -5.13 -14.23 21.59
C PRO A 324 -6.45 -13.45 21.69
N GLY A 325 -6.63 -12.73 22.79
CA GLY A 325 -7.87 -12.01 23.10
C GLY A 325 -8.86 -12.87 23.89
N ARG A 326 -10.15 -12.53 23.83
CA ARG A 326 -11.22 -13.22 24.58
C ARG A 326 -11.99 -14.25 23.75
N GLY A 327 -11.51 -14.57 22.55
CA GLY A 327 -12.16 -15.49 21.62
C GLY A 327 -12.26 -14.93 20.20
N PRO A 328 -12.85 -15.71 19.28
CA PRO A 328 -13.21 -15.24 17.95
C PRO A 328 -14.30 -14.15 18.03
N TRP A 329 -14.36 -13.30 16.99
CA TRP A 329 -15.44 -12.35 16.84
C TRP A 329 -16.78 -13.07 16.66
N GLU A 330 -17.77 -12.69 17.46
CA GLU A 330 -18.99 -13.48 17.67
C GLU A 330 -20.10 -13.22 16.63
N ASP A 331 -20.05 -12.09 15.93
CA ASP A 331 -21.12 -11.59 15.06
C ASP A 331 -21.17 -12.29 13.70
N ARG A 332 -21.64 -13.54 13.70
CA ARG A 332 -21.85 -14.34 12.48
C ARG A 332 -23.21 -14.08 11.85
N VAL A 333 -23.23 -13.84 10.54
CA VAL A 333 -24.45 -13.60 9.76
C VAL A 333 -24.44 -14.43 8.48
N SER A 334 -25.60 -14.99 8.10
CA SER A 334 -25.77 -15.73 6.84
C SER A 334 -26.17 -14.82 5.67
N ALA A 335 -26.80 -13.68 5.95
CA ALA A 335 -27.11 -12.68 4.94
C ALA A 335 -25.83 -11.93 4.52
N THR A 336 -25.63 -11.79 3.21
CA THR A 336 -24.48 -11.06 2.66
C THR A 336 -24.54 -9.58 3.05
N PRO A 337 -23.55 -9.06 3.81
CA PRO A 337 -23.51 -7.64 4.16
C PRO A 337 -23.32 -6.72 2.93
N ALA A 338 -23.66 -5.44 3.08
CA ALA A 338 -23.45 -4.45 2.03
C ALA A 338 -21.95 -4.33 1.67
N GLY A 339 -21.66 -4.10 0.38
CA GLY A 339 -20.30 -3.89 -0.13
C GLY A 339 -19.44 -5.15 -0.32
N VAL A 340 -19.95 -6.34 0.00
CA VAL A 340 -19.24 -7.61 -0.19
C VAL A 340 -19.97 -8.57 -1.12
N TRP A 341 -19.22 -9.50 -1.73
CA TRP A 341 -19.76 -10.46 -2.70
C TRP A 341 -20.34 -11.68 -1.99
N GLU A 342 -21.50 -12.17 -2.45
CA GLU A 342 -22.11 -13.43 -1.98
C GLU A 342 -21.24 -14.64 -2.38
N ARG A 343 -20.24 -14.95 -1.55
CA ARG A 343 -19.25 -16.01 -1.80
C ARG A 343 -19.15 -17.02 -0.67
N TYR A 344 -19.50 -16.60 0.55
CA TYR A 344 -19.34 -17.40 1.76
C TYR A 344 -20.72 -17.77 2.33
N HIS A 345 -20.77 -18.90 3.03
CA HIS A 345 -22.00 -19.38 3.68
C HIS A 345 -22.41 -18.49 4.85
N GLU A 346 -21.43 -17.97 5.57
CA GLU A 346 -21.59 -17.01 6.65
C GLU A 346 -20.46 -15.97 6.59
N TYR A 347 -20.72 -14.81 7.18
CA TYR A 347 -19.80 -13.69 7.33
C TYR A 347 -19.62 -13.36 8.81
N VAL A 348 -18.44 -12.90 9.18
CA VAL A 348 -18.16 -12.35 10.52
C VAL A 348 -18.13 -10.83 10.40
N VAL A 349 -19.08 -10.14 11.03
CA VAL A 349 -19.17 -8.68 10.98
C VAL A 349 -18.41 -8.07 12.15
N ILE A 350 -17.44 -7.22 11.84
CA ILE A 350 -16.62 -6.52 12.84
C ILE A 350 -16.87 -5.04 12.68
N PRO A 351 -17.62 -4.38 13.58
CA PRO A 351 -17.84 -2.97 13.45
C PRO A 351 -16.56 -2.19 13.79
N TYR A 352 -16.31 -1.12 13.04
CA TYR A 352 -15.25 -0.17 13.35
C TYR A 352 -15.72 1.27 13.17
N MET A 353 -15.09 2.21 13.85
CA MET A 353 -15.32 3.64 13.68
C MET A 353 -14.02 4.42 13.66
N PHE A 354 -13.99 5.51 12.90
CA PHE A 354 -12.89 6.47 12.96
C PHE A 354 -13.04 7.39 14.17
N GLU A 355 -11.94 7.69 14.83
CA GLU A 355 -11.86 8.74 15.83
C GLU A 355 -12.08 10.12 15.20
N SER A 356 -12.58 11.04 16.01
CA SER A 356 -12.86 12.41 15.58
C SER A 356 -11.60 13.10 15.05
N GLY A 357 -11.73 13.84 13.95
CA GLY A 357 -10.65 14.64 13.38
C GLY A 357 -9.57 13.84 12.64
N LEU A 358 -9.73 12.54 12.43
CA LEU A 358 -8.85 11.76 11.56
C LEU A 358 -8.99 12.26 10.10
N ASP A 359 -7.86 12.48 9.43
CA ASP A 359 -7.85 13.00 8.07
C ASP A 359 -8.33 11.97 7.02
N ASP A 360 -8.85 12.48 5.90
CA ASP A 360 -9.43 11.67 4.84
C ASP A 360 -8.39 10.76 4.15
N ALA A 361 -7.10 11.11 4.15
CA ALA A 361 -6.06 10.25 3.56
C ALA A 361 -5.92 8.95 4.35
N ARG A 362 -5.80 9.06 5.68
CA ARG A 362 -5.76 7.90 6.58
C ARG A 362 -7.04 7.08 6.54
N LYS A 363 -8.21 7.73 6.56
CA LYS A 363 -9.51 7.05 6.41
C LYS A 363 -9.58 6.27 5.10
N GLN A 364 -9.18 6.89 3.99
CA GLN A 364 -9.23 6.26 2.68
C GLN A 364 -8.25 5.08 2.57
N ALA A 365 -7.01 5.25 3.03
CA ALA A 365 -6.02 4.16 3.07
C ALA A 365 -6.52 2.97 3.93
N PHE A 366 -7.14 3.24 5.07
CA PHE A 366 -7.71 2.19 5.91
C PHE A 366 -8.89 1.48 5.24
N ARG A 367 -9.77 2.22 4.55
CA ARG A 367 -10.85 1.63 3.73
C ARG A 367 -10.29 0.75 2.61
N VAL A 368 -9.14 1.09 2.02
CA VAL A 368 -8.44 0.21 1.05
C VAL A 368 -7.96 -1.08 1.74
N ALA A 369 -7.38 -0.99 2.94
CA ALA A 369 -6.97 -2.16 3.72
C ALA A 369 -8.16 -3.08 4.05
N VAL A 370 -9.28 -2.50 4.49
CA VAL A 370 -10.56 -3.21 4.72
C VAL A 370 -11.02 -3.94 3.45
N LYS A 371 -11.00 -3.27 2.28
CA LYS A 371 -11.36 -3.91 1.00
C LYS A 371 -10.44 -5.07 0.62
N ARG A 372 -9.18 -5.09 1.04
CA ARG A 372 -8.27 -6.24 0.82
C ARG A 372 -8.72 -7.46 1.63
N TRP A 373 -9.16 -7.26 2.87
CA TRP A 373 -9.75 -8.31 3.70
C TRP A 373 -11.04 -8.86 3.09
N HIS A 374 -12.00 -7.98 2.77
CA HIS A 374 -13.29 -8.37 2.16
C HIS A 374 -13.15 -9.21 0.87
N ARG A 375 -12.09 -8.98 0.09
CA ARG A 375 -11.86 -9.70 -1.18
C ARG A 375 -11.39 -11.15 -0.98
N GLN A 376 -10.76 -11.45 0.15
CA GLN A 376 -10.07 -12.72 0.37
C GLN A 376 -10.71 -13.56 1.50
N THR A 377 -11.50 -12.94 2.38
CA THR A 377 -12.05 -13.61 3.57
C THR A 377 -13.55 -13.39 3.74
N CYS A 378 -14.17 -14.16 4.64
CA CYS A 378 -15.56 -13.94 5.10
C CYS A 378 -15.66 -12.87 6.22
N ILE A 379 -14.57 -12.15 6.51
CA ILE A 379 -14.54 -11.10 7.54
C ILE A 379 -14.98 -9.79 6.91
N VAL A 380 -15.98 -9.15 7.51
CA VAL A 380 -16.57 -7.91 7.05
C VAL A 380 -16.34 -6.84 8.12
N LEU A 381 -15.27 -6.06 7.96
CA LEU A 381 -15.14 -4.82 8.73
C LEU A 381 -16.17 -3.80 8.24
N GLN A 382 -17.10 -3.43 9.11
CA GLN A 382 -18.21 -2.52 8.79
C GLN A 382 -17.98 -1.16 9.46
N GLU A 383 -17.87 -0.12 8.64
CA GLU A 383 -17.69 1.24 9.14
C GLU A 383 -18.98 1.76 9.79
N LYS A 384 -18.84 2.38 10.96
CA LYS A 384 -19.92 3.06 11.68
C LYS A 384 -19.64 4.56 11.71
N ALA A 385 -20.71 5.35 11.61
CA ALA A 385 -20.61 6.80 11.65
C ALA A 385 -19.99 7.24 12.98
N GLU A 386 -19.20 8.32 12.94
CA GLU A 386 -18.69 8.96 14.14
C GLU A 386 -19.84 9.28 15.11
N GLY A 387 -19.64 8.99 16.40
CA GLY A 387 -20.66 9.20 17.43
C GLY A 387 -21.78 8.15 17.47
N THR A 388 -21.73 7.09 16.64
CA THR A 388 -22.67 5.96 16.75
C THR A 388 -22.52 5.28 18.11
N THR A 389 -23.61 5.11 18.85
CA THR A 389 -23.62 4.27 20.05
C THR A 389 -23.45 2.81 19.66
N MET A 390 -22.39 2.19 20.18
CA MET A 390 -22.07 0.79 19.93
C MET A 390 -22.70 -0.09 21.02
N ASP A 391 -23.46 -1.10 20.60
CA ASP A 391 -24.08 -2.12 21.47
C ASP A 391 -23.27 -3.42 21.52
N ARG A 392 -22.27 -3.56 20.66
CA ARG A 392 -21.36 -4.71 20.57
C ARG A 392 -19.90 -4.27 20.54
N PRO A 393 -18.96 -5.16 20.91
CA PRO A 393 -17.53 -4.85 20.86
C PRO A 393 -17.10 -4.44 19.45
N TYR A 394 -16.11 -3.55 19.34
CA TYR A 394 -15.78 -2.88 18.07
C TYR A 394 -14.34 -2.41 18.01
N ILE A 395 -13.92 -1.92 16.84
CA ILE A 395 -12.60 -1.33 16.63
C ILE A 395 -12.72 0.19 16.51
N THR A 396 -11.82 0.92 17.17
CA THR A 396 -11.62 2.36 16.94
C THR A 396 -10.33 2.57 16.18
N VAL A 397 -10.35 3.50 15.23
CA VAL A 397 -9.25 3.74 14.31
C VAL A 397 -8.91 5.23 14.35
N GLY A 398 -7.70 5.59 14.75
CA GLY A 398 -7.32 6.98 14.95
C GLY A 398 -5.82 7.22 14.79
N ALA A 399 -5.39 8.49 14.81
CA ALA A 399 -3.99 8.88 14.81
C ALA A 399 -3.58 9.32 16.22
N TYR A 400 -3.19 8.35 17.05
CA TYR A 400 -2.76 8.54 18.43
C TYR A 400 -1.26 8.85 18.52
N ASP A 401 -0.46 8.29 17.60
CA ASP A 401 0.96 8.57 17.44
C ASP A 401 1.31 8.54 15.95
N THR A 402 1.80 9.66 15.42
CA THR A 402 2.13 9.80 13.99
C THR A 402 3.35 8.98 13.55
N GLY A 403 4.21 8.57 14.49
CA GLY A 403 5.44 7.84 14.21
C GLY A 403 5.28 6.33 14.07
N SER A 404 4.17 5.75 14.54
CA SER A 404 4.01 4.30 14.68
C SER A 404 2.67 3.79 14.16
N CYS A 405 2.62 2.50 13.86
CA CYS A 405 1.39 1.74 13.65
C CYS A 405 1.33 0.70 14.77
N TRP A 406 0.18 0.55 15.45
CA TRP A 406 0.02 -0.45 16.50
C TRP A 406 -1.45 -0.76 16.77
N LEU A 407 -1.69 -1.90 17.40
CA LEU A 407 -2.99 -2.29 17.95
C LEU A 407 -2.94 -2.39 19.49
N SER A 408 -3.97 -1.87 20.14
CA SER A 408 -4.30 -2.21 21.53
C SER A 408 -5.57 -3.06 21.57
N GLY A 409 -5.54 -4.18 22.31
CA GLY A 409 -6.68 -5.09 22.45
C GLY A 409 -6.77 -6.12 21.31
N MET A 410 -5.73 -6.95 21.15
CA MET A 410 -5.67 -8.03 20.17
C MET A 410 -6.90 -8.97 20.25
N GLY A 411 -7.48 -9.28 19.09
CA GLY A 411 -8.68 -10.11 18.99
C GLY A 411 -9.96 -9.44 19.49
N TRP A 412 -10.99 -10.24 19.79
CA TRP A 412 -12.27 -9.74 20.30
C TRP A 412 -12.10 -9.15 21.73
N PRO A 413 -12.44 -7.87 21.95
CA PRO A 413 -12.16 -7.19 23.22
C PRO A 413 -13.22 -7.48 24.31
N GLY A 414 -14.36 -8.04 23.94
CA GLY A 414 -15.42 -8.49 24.83
C GLY A 414 -16.21 -7.39 25.54
N PHE A 415 -16.88 -7.76 26.63
CA PHE A 415 -17.67 -6.86 27.46
C PHE A 415 -17.00 -6.65 28.82
N TRP A 416 -17.12 -5.43 29.36
CA TRP A 416 -16.73 -5.10 30.73
C TRP A 416 -17.88 -4.38 31.42
N ASN A 417 -18.33 -4.89 32.57
CA ASN A 417 -19.49 -4.36 33.29
C ASN A 417 -20.74 -4.19 32.40
N GLY A 418 -20.97 -5.15 31.49
CA GLY A 418 -22.07 -5.11 30.53
C GLY A 418 -21.92 -4.11 29.38
N GLN A 419 -20.79 -3.39 29.30
CA GLN A 419 -20.50 -2.42 28.24
C GLN A 419 -19.55 -3.01 27.20
N PRO A 420 -19.82 -2.85 25.89
CA PRO A 420 -18.95 -3.34 24.84
C PRO A 420 -17.59 -2.63 24.89
N GLN A 421 -16.52 -3.42 24.84
CA GLN A 421 -15.16 -2.92 24.80
C GLN A 421 -14.70 -2.67 23.37
N ARG A 422 -13.60 -1.93 23.24
CA ARG A 422 -13.03 -1.59 21.94
C ARG A 422 -11.55 -1.88 21.86
N SER A 423 -11.13 -2.35 20.70
CA SER A 423 -9.72 -2.37 20.30
C SER A 423 -9.38 -1.05 19.61
N ARG A 424 -8.11 -0.64 19.66
CA ARG A 424 -7.65 0.62 19.06
C ARG A 424 -6.55 0.36 18.06
N ILE A 425 -6.77 0.72 16.80
CA ILE A 425 -5.74 0.74 15.76
C ILE A 425 -5.23 2.18 15.66
N ASN A 426 -3.92 2.34 15.83
CA ASN A 426 -3.23 3.58 15.54
C ASN A 426 -2.78 3.63 14.07
N LEU A 427 -3.36 4.55 13.32
CA LEU A 427 -2.93 4.92 11.97
C LEU A 427 -1.96 6.09 12.07
N GLY A 428 -0.73 5.83 12.52
CA GLY A 428 0.36 6.78 12.26
C GLY A 428 0.56 6.96 10.75
N TRP A 429 1.74 7.40 10.32
CA TRP A 429 2.02 7.35 8.89
C TRP A 429 2.32 5.92 8.46
N SER A 430 1.28 5.16 8.13
CA SER A 430 1.36 3.73 7.79
C SER A 430 0.87 3.55 6.36
N ALA A 431 1.54 2.74 5.54
CA ALA A 431 0.96 2.37 4.26
C ALA A 431 -0.13 1.31 4.47
N VAL A 432 -0.87 1.05 3.39
CA VAL A 432 -1.99 0.09 3.39
C VAL A 432 -1.54 -1.30 3.87
N GLY A 433 -0.27 -1.68 3.68
CA GLY A 433 0.30 -2.93 4.17
C GLY A 433 0.23 -3.05 5.69
N SER A 434 0.79 -2.07 6.42
CA SER A 434 0.70 -2.02 7.88
C SER A 434 -0.75 -1.95 8.38
N MET A 435 -1.63 -1.24 7.69
CA MET A 435 -3.05 -1.22 8.07
C MET A 435 -3.72 -2.60 7.93
N VAL A 436 -3.35 -3.38 6.91
CA VAL A 436 -3.80 -4.78 6.76
C VAL A 436 -3.27 -5.65 7.90
N HIS A 437 -2.01 -5.44 8.30
CA HIS A 437 -1.36 -6.13 9.43
C HIS A 437 -2.09 -5.86 10.76
N GLU A 438 -2.38 -4.60 11.08
CA GLU A 438 -3.10 -4.24 12.31
C GLU A 438 -4.52 -4.79 12.34
N ILE A 439 -5.21 -4.82 11.19
CA ILE A 439 -6.50 -5.50 11.08
C ILE A 439 -6.32 -6.99 11.42
N GLY A 440 -5.25 -7.63 10.95
CA GLY A 440 -4.85 -8.99 11.33
C GLY A 440 -4.75 -9.18 12.85
N HIS A 441 -4.07 -8.27 13.54
CA HIS A 441 -4.03 -8.29 15.00
C HIS A 441 -5.42 -8.09 15.63
N ALA A 442 -6.24 -7.20 15.09
CA ALA A 442 -7.58 -6.91 15.61
C ALA A 442 -8.52 -8.11 15.50
N ILE A 443 -8.31 -8.97 14.50
CA ILE A 443 -9.04 -10.24 14.35
C ILE A 443 -8.42 -11.40 15.15
N GLY A 444 -7.28 -11.18 15.81
CA GLY A 444 -6.64 -12.17 16.71
C GLY A 444 -5.46 -12.93 16.11
N MET A 445 -4.83 -12.41 15.06
CA MET A 445 -3.57 -12.99 14.56
C MET A 445 -2.40 -12.45 15.37
N ASN A 446 -1.52 -13.33 15.85
CA ASN A 446 -0.24 -12.93 16.39
C ASN A 446 0.81 -12.89 15.26
N HIS A 447 1.94 -12.27 15.53
CA HIS A 447 3.13 -12.29 14.69
C HIS A 447 3.54 -13.73 14.31
N GLU A 448 3.81 -13.96 13.03
CA GLU A 448 4.09 -15.29 12.47
C GLU A 448 5.33 -15.95 13.11
N GLN A 449 6.36 -15.15 13.42
CA GLN A 449 7.58 -15.61 14.08
C GLN A 449 7.36 -16.09 15.53
N LYS A 450 6.20 -15.79 16.13
CA LYS A 450 5.82 -16.25 17.48
C LYS A 450 5.02 -17.56 17.46
N ARG A 451 4.83 -18.18 16.29
CA ARG A 451 4.23 -19.52 16.22
C ARG A 451 4.98 -20.51 17.12
N ALA A 452 4.22 -21.40 17.78
CA ALA A 452 4.79 -22.40 18.67
C ALA A 452 5.83 -23.32 18.00
N ASP A 453 5.74 -23.49 16.67
CA ASP A 453 6.67 -24.27 15.86
C ASP A 453 7.77 -23.44 15.16
N ALA A 454 7.79 -22.11 15.30
CA ALA A 454 8.79 -21.25 14.67
C ALA A 454 10.23 -21.63 15.08
N ALA A 455 10.46 -21.91 16.36
CA ALA A 455 11.76 -22.36 16.87
C ALA A 455 12.18 -23.76 16.38
N GLN A 456 11.25 -24.57 15.87
CA GLN A 456 11.58 -25.88 15.30
C GLN A 456 12.19 -25.77 13.89
N ALA A 457 11.87 -24.69 13.16
CA ALA A 457 12.49 -24.39 11.87
C ALA A 457 13.98 -24.02 12.02
N GLU A 458 14.33 -23.23 13.04
CA GLU A 458 15.73 -22.84 13.31
C GLU A 458 16.63 -24.03 13.70
N LYS A 459 16.09 -25.00 14.45
CA LYS A 459 16.82 -26.23 14.82
C LYS A 459 17.16 -27.10 13.60
N LYS A 460 16.32 -27.12 12.56
CA LYS A 460 16.62 -27.82 11.31
C LYS A 460 17.72 -27.13 10.52
N THR A 461 17.79 -25.80 10.46
CA THR A 461 18.89 -25.10 9.78
C THR A 461 20.24 -25.24 10.50
N GLN A 462 20.26 -25.26 11.84
CA GLN A 462 21.51 -25.45 12.61
C GLN A 462 22.06 -26.88 12.59
N THR A 463 21.22 -27.90 12.36
CA THR A 463 21.70 -29.29 12.27
C THR A 463 22.42 -29.57 10.95
N TRP A 464 22.08 -28.85 9.87
CA TRP A 464 22.75 -29.01 8.57
C TRP A 464 24.11 -28.31 8.51
N ALA A 465 24.30 -27.23 9.26
CA ALA A 465 25.60 -26.55 9.39
C ALA A 465 26.61 -27.30 10.28
N LYS A 466 26.14 -28.22 11.14
CA LYS A 466 26.99 -29.01 12.05
C LYS A 466 27.45 -30.35 11.48
N HIS A 467 27.04 -30.73 10.27
CA HIS A 467 27.51 -31.95 9.60
C HIS A 467 28.29 -31.56 8.35
N GLY A 468 29.55 -31.17 8.58
CA GLY A 468 30.52 -30.99 7.50
C GLY A 468 30.92 -32.31 6.84
N CYS A 469 31.10 -32.21 5.52
CA CYS A 469 31.83 -33.09 4.60
C CYS A 469 31.19 -34.40 4.11
N GLY A 470 31.07 -34.47 2.77
CA GLY A 470 30.93 -35.72 2.02
C GLY A 470 30.30 -35.46 0.65
N GLY A 471 31.12 -35.17 -0.36
CA GLY A 471 30.64 -34.81 -1.69
C GLY A 471 29.81 -35.89 -2.37
N GLN A 472 28.76 -35.46 -3.08
CA GLN A 472 28.30 -36.04 -4.35
C GLN A 472 27.19 -35.16 -4.97
N ASN A 473 27.47 -34.72 -6.21
CA ASN A 473 26.57 -34.21 -7.25
C ASN A 473 25.61 -33.04 -6.95
N VAL A 474 26.08 -31.86 -7.38
CA VAL A 474 25.31 -30.67 -7.72
C VAL A 474 24.41 -30.99 -8.92
N GLY A 475 23.11 -31.19 -8.69
CA GLY A 475 22.13 -31.32 -9.78
C GLY A 475 20.98 -32.28 -9.49
N SER A 476 20.10 -31.97 -8.54
CA SER A 476 18.70 -32.50 -8.55
C SER A 476 17.75 -31.91 -7.49
N ILE A 477 18.20 -31.08 -6.53
CA ILE A 477 17.34 -30.59 -5.43
C ILE A 477 16.87 -29.15 -5.69
N LEU A 478 16.18 -28.93 -6.80
CA LEU A 478 15.43 -27.68 -7.05
C LEU A 478 14.03 -27.94 -7.64
N ALA A 479 13.58 -29.19 -7.63
CA ALA A 479 12.33 -29.61 -8.27
C ALA A 479 11.22 -30.12 -7.31
N LYS A 480 11.42 -30.08 -5.97
CA LYS A 480 10.43 -30.63 -5.02
C LYS A 480 9.75 -29.62 -4.07
N HIS A 481 9.84 -28.32 -4.32
CA HIS A 481 9.10 -27.29 -3.56
C HIS A 481 8.02 -26.55 -4.39
N LYS A 482 7.43 -27.21 -5.41
CA LYS A 482 6.39 -26.62 -6.26
C LYS A 482 5.03 -27.32 -6.28
N SER A 483 4.75 -28.22 -5.34
CA SER A 483 3.46 -28.92 -5.28
C SER A 483 2.91 -28.95 -3.86
N GLY A 484 2.16 -27.92 -3.51
CA GLY A 484 1.44 -27.79 -2.24
C GLY A 484 0.43 -26.64 -2.28
N LEU A 485 -0.18 -26.39 -3.43
CA LEU A 485 -1.31 -25.47 -3.61
C LEU A 485 -2.44 -26.29 -4.24
N THR A 486 -3.16 -27.02 -3.40
CA THR A 486 -4.36 -27.74 -3.80
C THR A 486 -5.44 -27.54 -2.74
N SER A 487 -6.49 -26.84 -3.15
CA SER A 487 -7.84 -26.84 -2.57
C SER A 487 -8.00 -26.31 -1.14
N PHE A 488 -8.23 -25.00 -1.00
CA PHE A 488 -8.95 -24.47 0.17
C PHE A 488 -10.43 -24.84 0.04
N GLY A 489 -10.84 -25.81 0.86
CA GLY A 489 -12.23 -26.20 1.03
C GLY A 489 -13.03 -25.14 1.80
N THR A 490 -14.28 -25.01 1.40
CA THR A 490 -15.30 -24.06 1.84
C THR A 490 -15.85 -24.41 3.23
N VAL A 491 -15.29 -23.86 4.31
CA VAL A 491 -15.97 -23.72 5.63
C VAL A 491 -15.31 -22.54 6.37
N CYS A 492 -16.08 -21.55 6.84
CA CYS A 492 -15.57 -20.53 7.77
C CYS A 492 -15.53 -21.16 9.17
N PHE A 493 -14.34 -21.26 9.77
CA PHE A 493 -14.15 -21.65 11.16
C PHE A 493 -14.56 -20.52 12.11
#